data_AF-A0A2E1PG23-F1
#
_entry.id   AF-A0A2E1PG23-F1
#
_cell.length_a   1.000
_cell.length_b   1.000
_cell.length_c   1.000
_cell.angle_alpha   90.00
_cell.angle_beta   90.00
_cell.angle_gamma   90.00
#
_symmetry.space_group_name_H-M   'P 1'
#
loop_
_entity.id
_entity.type
_entity.pdbx_description
1 polymer ?
#
loop_
_entity_poly.entity_id
_entity_poly.type
_entity_poly.pdbx_seq_one_letter_code
_entity_poly.pdbx_strand_id
1 'polypeptide(L)'
;MNLNFKNDGVESLGQIFNKKDCKKLLRDIKKTRNLNKLFLTSKQFRETNNTKGYNPKPGRNLLEKLNSSFIFDNKIFIKKMRNILGKYFRILDYKLVMGFPQSHIP
;
A
#
# COMPACT_ATOMS: atom_id res chain seq x y z
N MET A 1 12.98 11.84 14.35
CA MET A 1 13.24 13.11 13.64
C MET A 1 11.92 13.68 13.16
N ASN A 2 11.75 15.00 13.24
CA ASN A 2 10.57 15.69 12.72
C ASN A 2 10.96 16.33 11.39
N LEU A 3 10.72 15.63 10.27
CA LEU A 3 11.07 16.07 8.92
C LEU A 3 9.99 17.00 8.33
N ASN A 4 10.41 17.98 7.55
CA ASN A 4 9.55 18.94 6.86
C ASN A 4 9.76 18.89 5.34
N PHE A 5 8.66 18.83 4.59
CA PHE A 5 8.72 18.66 3.13
C PHE A 5 9.55 19.72 2.41
N LYS A 6 9.48 20.98 2.83
CA LYS A 6 10.15 22.10 2.13
C LYS A 6 11.68 21.95 2.15
N ASN A 7 12.24 21.42 3.23
CA ASN A 7 13.68 21.33 3.44
C ASN A 7 14.21 19.92 3.17
N ASP A 8 13.42 18.89 3.49
CA ASP A 8 13.88 17.50 3.51
C ASP A 8 13.31 16.66 2.34
N GLY A 9 12.37 17.21 1.57
CA GLY A 9 11.62 16.45 0.56
C GLY A 9 10.66 15.39 1.15
N VAL A 10 10.52 15.32 2.47
CA VAL A 10 9.70 14.36 3.21
C VAL A 10 8.98 15.08 4.36
N GLU A 11 7.70 14.75 4.59
CA GLU A 11 6.93 15.27 5.72
C GLU A 11 6.69 14.17 6.77
N SER A 12 7.08 14.43 8.02
CA SER A 12 6.75 13.54 9.15
C SER A 12 5.42 13.91 9.77
N LEU A 13 4.48 12.96 9.83
CA LEU A 13 3.16 13.16 10.46
C LEU A 13 2.97 12.39 11.77
N GLY A 14 3.93 11.56 12.15
CA GLY A 14 3.77 10.62 13.25
C GLY A 14 2.63 9.63 12.99
N GLN A 15 1.95 9.19 14.05
CA GLN A 15 0.85 8.24 13.94
C GLN A 15 -0.50 8.95 13.79
N ILE A 16 -0.95 9.14 12.54
CA ILE A 16 -2.24 9.79 12.25
C ILE A 16 -3.41 8.82 12.03
N PHE A 17 -3.12 7.53 11.89
CA PHE A 17 -4.12 6.49 11.66
C PHE A 17 -4.41 5.70 12.94
N ASN A 18 -5.66 5.27 13.08
CA ASN A 18 -6.10 4.48 14.21
C ASN A 18 -5.52 3.06 14.13
N LYS A 19 -4.88 2.59 15.21
CA LYS A 19 -4.26 1.25 15.28
C LYS A 19 -5.26 0.12 15.04
N LYS A 20 -6.51 0.26 15.49
CA LYS A 20 -7.56 -0.76 15.32
C LYS A 20 -7.93 -0.92 13.84
N ASP A 21 -8.08 0.19 13.12
CA ASP A 21 -8.39 0.18 11.68
C ASP A 21 -7.24 -0.40 10.87
N CYS A 22 -6.00 -0.02 11.19
CA CYS A 22 -4.80 -0.61 10.58
C CYS A 22 -4.73 -2.14 10.81
N LYS A 23 -4.97 -2.59 12.05
CA LYS A 23 -4.99 -4.03 12.39
C LYS A 23 -6.11 -4.77 11.67
N LYS A 24 -7.30 -4.14 11.54
CA LYS A 24 -8.42 -4.70 10.80
C LYS A 24 -8.06 -4.86 9.32
N LEU A 25 -7.53 -3.82 8.68
CA LEU A 25 -7.09 -3.88 7.29
C LEU A 25 -6.05 -4.97 7.07
N LEU A 26 -5.04 -5.07 7.94
CA LEU A 26 -4.02 -6.13 7.86
C LEU A 26 -4.63 -7.54 7.97
N ARG A 27 -5.58 -7.74 8.88
CA ARG A 27 -6.30 -9.02 9.00
C ARG A 27 -7.09 -9.34 7.73
N ASP A 28 -7.78 -8.35 7.16
CA ASP A 28 -8.56 -8.54 5.94
C ASP A 28 -7.64 -8.84 4.74
N ILE A 29 -6.48 -8.18 4.63
CA ILE A 29 -5.41 -8.50 3.67
C ILE A 29 -4.96 -9.96 3.81
N LYS A 30 -4.71 -10.45 5.04
CA LYS A 30 -4.28 -11.83 5.30
C LYS A 30 -5.32 -12.88 4.92
N LYS A 31 -6.61 -12.54 4.89
CA LYS A 31 -7.67 -13.43 4.41
C LYS A 31 -7.67 -13.58 2.88
N THR A 32 -7.14 -12.60 2.16
CA THR A 32 -7.17 -12.59 0.68
C THR A 32 -6.05 -13.39 0.01
N ARG A 33 -5.02 -13.83 0.77
CA ARG A 33 -3.89 -14.60 0.22
C ARG A 33 -3.18 -15.41 1.29
N ASN A 34 -2.57 -16.52 0.89
CA ASN A 34 -1.67 -17.27 1.75
C ASN A 34 -0.27 -16.64 1.72
N LEU A 35 0.10 -15.93 2.79
CA LEU A 35 1.41 -15.26 2.89
C LEU A 35 2.60 -16.25 2.94
N ASN A 36 2.36 -17.53 3.25
CA ASN A 36 3.40 -18.56 3.28
C ASN A 36 3.65 -19.18 1.89
N LYS A 37 2.84 -18.84 0.88
CA LYS A 37 2.93 -19.37 -0.49
C LYS A 37 2.61 -18.28 -1.50
N LEU A 38 3.49 -17.29 -1.59
CA LEU A 38 3.33 -16.14 -2.48
C LEU A 38 4.08 -16.28 -3.80
N PHE A 39 5.20 -16.98 -3.78
CA PHE A 39 6.03 -17.16 -4.95
C PHE A 39 5.67 -18.44 -5.69
N LEU A 40 5.75 -18.38 -7.01
CA LEU A 40 5.67 -19.56 -7.86
C LEU A 40 6.99 -20.33 -7.79
N THR A 41 6.93 -21.66 -7.91
CA THR A 41 8.12 -22.47 -8.17
C THR A 41 8.66 -22.18 -9.57
N SER A 42 9.93 -22.49 -9.83
CA SER A 42 10.53 -22.31 -11.16
C SER A 42 9.81 -23.10 -12.24
N LYS A 43 9.26 -24.28 -11.92
CA LYS A 43 8.44 -25.08 -12.84
C LYS A 43 7.14 -24.34 -13.19
N GLN A 44 6.38 -23.92 -12.19
CA GLN A 44 5.13 -23.17 -12.38
C GLN A 44 5.33 -21.87 -13.18
N PHE A 45 6.44 -21.16 -12.94
CA PHE A 45 6.75 -19.94 -13.68
C PHE A 45 7.07 -20.21 -15.16
N ARG A 46 7.85 -21.26 -15.46
CA ARG A 46 8.18 -21.64 -16.85
C ARG A 46 6.96 -22.13 -17.64
N GLU A 47 6.01 -22.79 -16.98
CA GLU A 47 4.76 -23.27 -17.60
C GLU A 47 3.83 -22.10 -17.98
N THR A 48 3.79 -21.02 -17.20
CA THR A 48 2.94 -19.86 -17.50
C THR A 48 3.59 -18.88 -18.47
N ASN A 49 4.93 -18.81 -18.50
CA ASN A 49 5.76 -17.97 -19.39
C ASN A 49 5.31 -16.50 -19.51
N ASN A 50 4.55 -15.99 -18.54
CA ASN A 50 3.93 -14.68 -18.60
C ASN A 50 4.57 -13.77 -17.55
N THR A 51 5.17 -12.69 -18.00
CA THR A 51 5.76 -11.65 -17.15
C THR A 51 4.92 -10.37 -17.14
N LYS A 52 3.82 -10.33 -17.93
CA LYS A 52 3.01 -9.13 -18.13
C LYS A 52 1.71 -9.19 -17.33
N GLY A 53 1.25 -8.03 -16.86
CA GLY A 53 -0.08 -7.87 -16.24
C GLY A 53 -0.19 -8.24 -14.76
N TYR A 54 0.94 -8.42 -14.06
CA TYR A 54 0.95 -8.71 -12.61
C TYR A 54 0.94 -7.45 -11.74
N ASN A 55 1.27 -6.28 -12.29
CA ASN A 55 1.21 -5.03 -11.54
C ASN A 55 -0.23 -4.69 -11.15
N PRO A 56 -0.45 -4.09 -9.97
CA PRO A 56 -1.73 -3.48 -9.63
C PRO A 56 -2.19 -2.54 -10.74
N LYS A 57 -3.46 -2.63 -11.10
CA LYS A 57 -4.16 -1.74 -12.02
C LYS A 57 -5.62 -1.64 -11.60
N PRO A 58 -6.39 -0.64 -12.06
CA PRO A 58 -7.82 -0.56 -11.78
C PRO A 58 -8.54 -1.90 -12.02
N GLY A 59 -9.33 -2.34 -11.05
CA GLY A 59 -10.04 -3.62 -11.01
C GLY A 59 -9.21 -4.82 -10.50
N ARG A 60 -7.88 -4.67 -10.40
CA ARG A 60 -6.95 -5.71 -9.90
C ARG A 60 -6.19 -5.28 -8.64
N ASN A 61 -6.27 -4.02 -8.26
CA ASN A 61 -5.65 -3.53 -7.05
C ASN A 61 -6.31 -4.20 -5.83
N LEU A 62 -5.51 -4.75 -4.93
CA LEU A 62 -6.07 -5.39 -3.75
C LEU A 62 -6.84 -4.38 -2.89
N LEU A 63 -6.28 -3.18 -2.74
CA LEU A 63 -6.83 -2.21 -1.80
C LEU A 63 -8.21 -1.69 -2.26
N GLU A 64 -8.50 -1.71 -3.57
CA GLU A 64 -9.84 -1.43 -4.12
C GLU A 64 -10.93 -2.38 -3.61
N LYS A 65 -10.57 -3.61 -3.25
CA LYS A 65 -11.51 -4.64 -2.77
C LYS A 65 -11.64 -4.66 -1.25
N LEU A 66 -10.96 -3.76 -0.55
CA LEU A 66 -10.90 -3.70 0.91
C LEU A 66 -11.38 -2.33 1.38
N ASN A 67 -11.91 -2.27 2.62
CA ASN A 67 -12.25 -0.98 3.20
C ASN A 67 -10.97 -0.24 3.65
N SER A 68 -10.57 0.77 2.87
CA SER A 68 -9.43 1.64 3.14
C SER A 68 -9.80 3.11 3.32
N SER A 69 -11.09 3.43 3.50
CA SER A 69 -11.58 4.81 3.56
C SER A 69 -10.93 5.62 4.69
N PHE A 70 -10.64 4.97 5.82
CA PHE A 70 -9.97 5.61 6.97
C PHE A 70 -8.59 6.21 6.66
N ILE A 71 -7.95 5.81 5.56
CA ILE A 71 -6.69 6.40 5.09
C ILE A 71 -6.98 7.66 4.28
N PHE A 72 -7.82 7.54 3.24
CA PHE A 72 -8.02 8.59 2.26
C PHE A 72 -8.97 9.69 2.74
N ASP A 73 -9.86 9.39 3.68
CA ASP A 73 -10.76 10.34 4.34
C ASP A 73 -10.16 10.95 5.61
N ASN A 74 -8.92 10.59 5.96
CA ASN A 74 -8.27 11.10 7.16
C ASN A 74 -8.04 12.61 7.07
N LYS A 75 -8.70 13.38 7.94
CA LYS A 75 -8.64 14.84 7.93
C LYS A 75 -7.21 15.39 8.05
N ILE A 76 -6.35 14.73 8.83
CA ILE A 76 -4.95 15.16 9.02
C ILE A 76 -4.17 14.93 7.73
N PHE A 77 -4.30 13.74 7.13
CA PHE A 77 -3.70 13.41 5.83
C PHE A 77 -4.14 14.41 4.76
N ILE A 78 -5.46 14.59 4.55
CA ILE A 78 -6.01 15.52 3.55
C ILE A 78 -5.50 16.94 3.76
N LYS A 79 -5.50 17.44 5.00
CA LYS A 79 -5.02 18.79 5.33
C LYS A 79 -3.55 18.95 4.93
N LYS A 80 -2.71 17.95 5.22
CA LYS A 80 -1.28 17.98 4.91
C LYS A 80 -1.01 17.86 3.42
N MET A 81 -1.71 16.98 2.72
CA MET A 81 -1.61 16.88 1.26
C MET A 81 -2.02 18.17 0.56
N ARG A 82 -3.10 18.83 1.00
CA ARG A 82 -3.50 20.15 0.47
C ARG A 82 -2.46 21.24 0.73
N ASN A 83 -1.79 21.20 1.87
CA ASN A 83 -0.75 22.17 2.20
C ASN A 83 0.48 22.01 1.30
N ILE A 84 0.87 20.77 1.00
CA ILE A 84 2.08 20.46 0.23
C ILE A 84 1.85 20.52 -1.28
N LEU A 85 0.76 19.93 -1.77
CA LEU A 85 0.47 19.75 -3.20
C LEU A 85 -0.58 20.73 -3.75
N GLY A 86 -1.16 21.55 -2.89
CA GLY A 86 -2.20 22.51 -3.24
C GLY A 86 -3.64 21.99 -3.08
N LYS A 87 -4.59 22.92 -3.16
CA LYS A 87 -6.03 22.70 -2.90
C LYS A 87 -6.64 21.58 -3.74
N TYR A 88 -6.17 21.44 -4.98
CA TYR A 88 -6.72 20.53 -5.99
C TYR A 88 -5.94 19.20 -6.10
N PHE A 89 -5.19 18.81 -5.08
CA PHE A 89 -4.53 17.51 -5.08
C PHE A 89 -5.55 16.38 -5.28
N ARG A 90 -5.11 15.33 -5.98
CA ARG A 90 -5.88 14.11 -6.21
C ARG A 90 -4.99 12.89 -6.06
N ILE A 91 -5.58 11.80 -5.59
CA ILE A 91 -4.89 10.51 -5.54
C ILE A 91 -4.99 9.91 -6.94
N LEU A 92 -3.84 9.73 -7.58
CA LEU A 92 -3.76 9.14 -8.93
C LEU A 92 -3.65 7.62 -8.88
N ASP A 93 -2.95 7.10 -7.88
CA ASP A 93 -2.71 5.67 -7.69
C ASP A 93 -2.45 5.38 -6.20
N TYR A 94 -2.67 4.14 -5.81
CA TYR A 94 -2.35 3.62 -4.49
C TYR A 94 -2.04 2.14 -4.60
N LYS A 95 -1.07 1.63 -3.83
CA LYS A 95 -0.77 0.20 -3.80
C LYS A 95 -0.30 -0.21 -2.43
N LEU A 96 -0.55 -1.47 -2.10
CA LEU A 96 0.04 -2.08 -0.92
C LEU A 96 1.47 -2.52 -1.24
N VAL A 97 2.40 -2.16 -0.36
CA VAL A 97 3.79 -2.60 -0.41
C VAL A 97 4.04 -3.42 0.85
N MET A 98 4.66 -4.58 0.67
CA MET A 98 5.02 -5.49 1.76
C MET A 98 6.49 -5.86 1.64
N GLY A 99 7.22 -5.70 2.74
CA GLY A 99 8.56 -6.26 2.86
C GLY A 99 8.50 -7.74 3.20
N PHE A 100 9.43 -8.51 2.64
CA PHE A 100 9.64 -9.92 2.99
C PHE A 100 11.02 -10.09 3.62
N PRO A 101 11.16 -10.96 4.63
CA PRO A 101 12.48 -11.36 5.09
C PRO A 101 13.20 -12.11 3.97
N GLN A 102 14.52 -11.96 3.89
CA GLN A 102 15.35 -12.61 2.87
C GLN A 102 15.12 -14.14 2.81
N SER A 103 14.86 -14.78 3.96
CA SER A 103 14.58 -16.22 4.05
C SER A 103 13.30 -16.67 3.34
N HIS A 104 12.41 -15.75 2.97
CA HIS A 104 11.15 -16.06 2.27
C HIS A 104 11.22 -15.78 0.77
N ILE A 105 12.33 -15.20 0.30
CA ILE A 105 12.57 -14.95 -1.12
C ILE A 105 13.21 -16.23 -1.70
N PRO A 106 12.62 -16.86 -2.72
CA PRO A 106 13.16 -18.07 -3.36
C PRO A 106 14.52 -17.85 -4.04
#